data_AF-A0AB37T9J8-F1
#
_entry.id   AF-A0AB37T9J8-F1
#
_cell.length_a   1.000
_cell.length_b   1.000
_cell.length_c   1.000
_cell.angle_alpha   90.00
_cell.angle_beta   90.00
_cell.angle_gamma   90.00
#
_symmetry.space_group_name_H-M   'P 1'
#
loop_
_entity.id
_entity.type
_entity.pdbx_description
1 polymer ?
#
loop_
_entity_poly.entity_id
_entity_poly.type
_entity_poly.pdbx_seq_one_letter_code
_entity_poly.pdbx_strand_id
1 'polypeptide(L)'
;TDGSWSVPNPGNLVDGDTVTATATDPAGNISLPGTGTVSADITPPVVLLDDVLTNDSTPALTGTVNDPTATVVVNVDGVDYPAVNNGDGTWTLADNTLPALT
;
A
#
# COMPACT_ATOMS: atom_id res chain seq x y z
N THR A 1 -35.39 2.62 -15.90
CA THR A 1 -34.28 2.55 -14.93
C THR A 1 -33.68 1.17 -15.04
N ASP A 2 -32.37 1.08 -15.10
CA ASP A 2 -31.60 -0.18 -15.23
C ASP A 2 -31.46 -0.92 -13.89
N GLY A 3 -31.98 -0.36 -12.80
CA GLY A 3 -31.92 -0.95 -11.46
C GLY A 3 -30.65 -0.61 -10.68
N SER A 4 -29.77 0.21 -11.24
CA SER A 4 -28.51 0.64 -10.60
C SER A 4 -28.76 1.74 -9.56
N TRP A 5 -28.04 1.68 -8.44
CA TRP A 5 -28.03 2.71 -7.39
C TRP A 5 -26.62 2.88 -6.83
N SER A 6 -26.35 4.05 -6.24
CA SER A 6 -25.11 4.30 -5.50
C SER A 6 -25.40 5.17 -4.27
N VAL A 7 -24.61 4.96 -3.22
CA VAL A 7 -24.63 5.77 -1.99
C VAL A 7 -23.19 6.21 -1.71
N PRO A 8 -22.93 7.52 -1.50
CA PRO A 8 -21.60 7.97 -1.09
C PRO A 8 -21.19 7.35 0.24
N ASN A 9 -19.88 7.10 0.41
CA ASN A 9 -19.35 6.64 1.70
C ASN A 9 -19.72 7.65 2.81
N PRO A 10 -20.40 7.23 3.90
CA PRO A 10 -20.75 8.11 5.01
C PRO A 10 -19.53 8.61 5.82
N GLY A 11 -18.33 8.07 5.56
CA GLY A 11 -17.06 8.58 6.08
C GLY A 11 -16.51 7.81 7.29
N ASN A 12 -17.30 6.89 7.86
CA ASN A 12 -16.91 6.07 9.01
C ASN A 12 -16.77 4.58 8.68
N LEU A 13 -16.91 4.20 7.41
CA LEU A 13 -16.68 2.81 6.99
C LEU A 13 -15.19 2.50 7.05
N VAL A 14 -14.84 1.41 7.73
CA VAL A 14 -13.48 0.89 7.83
C VAL A 14 -13.36 -0.47 7.14
N ASP A 15 -12.12 -0.93 6.96
CA ASP A 15 -11.85 -2.26 6.41
C ASP A 15 -12.55 -3.36 7.23
N GLY A 16 -13.19 -4.30 6.52
CA GLY A 16 -13.95 -5.39 7.13
C GLY A 16 -15.38 -5.03 7.52
N ASP A 17 -15.81 -3.76 7.42
CA ASP A 17 -17.21 -3.42 7.68
C ASP A 17 -18.16 -4.12 6.71
N THR A 18 -19.29 -4.57 7.23
CA THR A 18 -20.33 -5.22 6.42
C THR A 18 -21.44 -4.22 6.09
N VAL A 19 -21.73 -4.06 4.80
CA VAL A 19 -22.86 -3.27 4.30
C VAL A 19 -24.02 -4.20 3.92
N THR A 20 -25.26 -3.77 4.19
CA THR A 20 -26.47 -4.52 3.87
C THR A 20 -27.45 -3.67 3.05
N ALA A 21 -28.17 -4.29 2.12
CA ALA A 21 -29.16 -3.62 1.28
C ALA A 21 -30.42 -4.46 1.08
N THR A 22 -31.59 -3.84 1.16
CA THR A 22 -32.90 -4.45 0.87
C THR A 22 -33.66 -3.60 -0.13
N ALA A 23 -34.48 -4.22 -0.97
CA ALA A 23 -35.36 -3.53 -1.90
C ALA A 23 -36.83 -3.79 -1.56
N THR A 24 -37.71 -2.81 -1.82
CA THR A 24 -39.17 -2.94 -1.68
C THR A 24 -39.83 -2.60 -3.01
N ASP A 25 -40.71 -3.47 -3.50
CA ASP A 25 -41.46 -3.22 -4.74
C ASP A 25 -42.73 -2.35 -4.49
N PRO A 26 -43.41 -1.82 -5.54
CA PRO A 26 -44.61 -1.00 -5.37
C PRO A 26 -45.80 -1.73 -4.71
N ALA A 27 -45.81 -3.06 -4.72
CA ALA A 27 -46.83 -3.86 -4.06
C ALA A 27 -46.50 -4.11 -2.57
N GLY A 28 -45.31 -3.70 -2.10
CA GLY A 28 -44.87 -3.80 -0.72
C GLY A 28 -44.05 -5.06 -0.40
N ASN A 29 -43.65 -5.86 -1.38
CA ASN A 29 -42.80 -7.03 -1.14
C ASN A 29 -41.36 -6.58 -0.87
N ILE A 30 -40.74 -7.11 0.19
CA ILE A 30 -39.35 -6.80 0.58
C ILE A 30 -38.43 -7.96 0.20
N SER A 31 -37.27 -7.66 -0.39
CA SER A 31 -36.25 -8.66 -0.70
C SER A 31 -35.57 -9.22 0.57
N LEU A 32 -34.88 -10.35 0.42
CA LEU A 32 -33.83 -10.70 1.38
C LEU A 32 -32.68 -9.67 1.31
N PRO A 33 -31.91 -9.50 2.40
CA PRO A 33 -30.77 -8.59 2.38
C PRO A 33 -29.66 -9.11 1.47
N GLY A 34 -29.15 -8.24 0.60
CA GLY A 34 -27.83 -8.38 -0.01
C GLY A 34 -26.76 -7.89 0.97
N THR A 35 -25.57 -8.50 0.93
CA THR A 35 -24.44 -8.10 1.79
C THR A 35 -23.17 -7.89 0.96
N GLY A 36 -22.30 -7.01 1.44
CA GLY A 36 -20.96 -6.81 0.91
C GLY A 36 -20.01 -6.37 2.01
N THR A 37 -18.71 -6.55 1.81
CA THR A 37 -17.67 -6.11 2.75
C THR A 37 -16.90 -4.95 2.17
N VAL A 38 -16.60 -3.96 3.00
CA VAL A 38 -15.68 -2.87 2.67
C VAL A 38 -14.26 -3.44 2.71
N SER A 39 -13.51 -3.26 1.63
CA SER A 39 -12.08 -3.54 1.57
C SER A 39 -11.34 -2.22 1.39
N ALA A 40 -10.55 -1.83 2.39
CA ALA A 40 -9.77 -0.61 2.37
C ALA A 40 -8.39 -0.87 2.97
N ASP A 41 -7.34 -0.71 2.16
CA ASP A 41 -5.99 -0.68 2.70
C ASP A 41 -5.66 0.73 3.21
N ILE A 42 -5.47 0.84 4.52
CA ILE A 42 -5.16 2.09 5.22
C ILE A 42 -3.81 2.02 5.94
N THR A 43 -3.03 0.95 5.74
CA THR A 43 -1.75 0.79 6.41
C THR A 43 -0.67 1.50 5.59
N PRO A 44 -0.05 2.59 6.09
CA PRO A 44 1.01 3.25 5.35
C PRO A 44 2.27 2.36 5.30
N PRO A 45 3.06 2.46 4.21
CA PRO A 45 4.35 1.80 4.15
C PRO A 45 5.32 2.45 5.16
N VAL A 46 6.07 1.59 5.84
CA VAL A 46 7.16 1.91 6.75
C VAL A 46 8.42 1.32 6.15
N VAL A 47 9.44 2.16 5.98
CA VAL A 47 10.74 1.79 5.45
C VAL A 47 11.83 2.09 6.48
N LEU A 48 12.76 1.17 6.64
CA LEU A 48 13.94 1.31 7.50
C LEU A 48 15.19 1.03 6.66
N LEU A 49 16.31 1.65 7.03
CA LEU A 49 17.63 1.44 6.44
C LEU A 49 18.53 0.77 7.48
N ASP A 50 19.29 -0.24 7.07
CA ASP A 50 20.29 -0.89 7.91
C ASP A 50 21.60 -0.12 7.90
N ASP A 51 22.26 -0.02 9.06
CA ASP A 51 23.62 0.52 9.14
C ASP A 51 24.62 -0.48 8.56
N VAL A 52 25.54 0.02 7.73
CA VAL A 52 26.66 -0.77 7.19
C VAL A 52 27.99 -0.08 7.52
N LEU A 53 28.90 -0.81 8.16
CA LEU A 53 30.28 -0.37 8.35
C LEU A 53 31.19 -1.07 7.33
N THR A 54 31.73 -0.30 6.41
CA THR A 54 32.54 -0.80 5.30
C THR A 54 33.57 0.25 4.87
N ASN A 55 34.63 -0.19 4.20
CA ASN A 55 35.61 0.68 3.54
C ASN A 55 35.32 0.87 2.04
N ASP A 56 34.23 0.26 1.56
CA ASP A 56 33.66 0.50 0.25
C ASP A 56 32.95 1.87 0.24
N SER A 57 33.25 2.72 -0.74
CA SER A 57 32.63 4.05 -0.89
C SER A 57 31.25 4.00 -1.55
N THR A 58 30.83 2.84 -2.07
CA THR A 58 29.57 2.67 -2.80
C THR A 58 28.80 1.42 -2.41
N PRO A 59 28.73 1.04 -1.12
CA PRO A 59 28.21 -0.26 -0.72
C PRO A 59 26.76 -0.45 -1.13
N ALA A 60 26.33 -1.71 -1.25
CA ALA A 60 24.91 -2.02 -1.28
C ALA A 60 24.21 -1.45 -0.04
N LEU A 61 23.01 -0.88 -0.23
CA LEU A 61 22.14 -0.46 0.86
C LEU A 61 20.99 -1.44 1.01
N THR A 62 20.68 -1.81 2.24
CA THR A 62 19.60 -2.74 2.56
C THR A 62 18.74 -2.20 3.67
N GLY A 63 17.55 -2.77 3.81
CA GLY A 63 16.69 -2.49 4.94
C GLY A 63 15.38 -3.25 4.84
N THR A 64 14.41 -2.81 5.63
CA THR A 64 13.08 -3.44 5.67
C THR A 64 11.99 -2.50 5.14
N VAL A 65 10.96 -3.10 4.56
CA VAL A 65 9.73 -2.42 4.11
C VAL A 65 8.54 -3.32 4.43
N ASN A 66 7.52 -2.80 5.10
CA ASN A 66 6.37 -3.61 5.56
C ASN A 66 5.29 -3.83 4.49
N ASP A 67 5.38 -3.13 3.36
CA ASP A 67 4.45 -3.22 2.24
C ASP A 67 5.18 -3.85 1.03
N PRO A 68 4.83 -5.08 0.62
CA PRO A 68 5.48 -5.79 -0.48
C PRO A 68 5.22 -5.17 -1.86
N THR A 69 4.31 -4.19 -1.95
CA THR A 69 3.96 -3.49 -3.19
C THR A 69 4.44 -2.04 -3.21
N ALA A 70 5.02 -1.54 -2.11
CA ALA A 70 5.53 -0.18 -2.04
C ALA A 70 6.72 0.04 -2.99
N THR A 71 6.84 1.29 -3.48
CA THR A 71 8.03 1.76 -4.19
C THR A 71 9.03 2.30 -3.18
N VAL A 72 10.28 1.85 -3.26
CA VAL A 72 11.36 2.34 -2.39
C VAL A 72 12.30 3.22 -3.21
N VAL A 73 12.60 4.41 -2.69
CA VAL A 73 13.55 5.35 -3.28
C VAL A 73 14.52 5.78 -2.20
N VAL A 74 15.81 5.65 -2.48
CA VAL A 74 16.88 6.17 -1.63
C VAL A 74 17.25 7.56 -2.16
N ASN A 75 17.16 8.58 -1.33
CA ASN A 75 17.63 9.92 -1.67
C ASN A 75 19.04 10.13 -1.09
N VAL A 76 20.01 10.45 -1.95
CA VAL A 76 21.37 10.83 -1.53
C VAL A 76 21.68 12.19 -2.13
N ASP A 77 21.95 13.18 -1.26
CA ASP A 77 22.25 14.56 -1.64
C ASP A 77 21.23 15.20 -2.62
N GLY A 78 19.95 14.85 -2.47
CA GLY A 78 18.87 15.35 -3.32
C GLY A 78 18.69 14.59 -4.64
N VAL A 79 19.44 13.53 -4.88
CA VAL A 79 19.28 12.64 -6.04
C VAL A 79 18.55 11.37 -5.62
N ASP A 80 17.50 11.02 -6.36
CA ASP A 80 16.69 9.83 -6.14
C ASP A 80 17.26 8.61 -6.87
N TYR A 81 17.46 7.52 -6.11
CA TYR A 81 17.90 6.22 -6.59
C TYR A 81 16.80 5.20 -6.33
N PRO A 82 16.15 4.66 -7.38
CA PRO A 82 15.16 3.60 -7.21
C PRO A 82 15.81 2.35 -6.62
N ALA A 83 15.24 1.86 -5.52
CA ALA A 83 15.63 0.60 -4.90
C ALA A 83 14.62 -0.50 -5.24
N VAL A 84 15.04 -1.74 -5.11
CA VAL A 84 14.21 -2.93 -5.33
C VAL A 84 13.49 -3.27 -4.04
N ASN A 85 12.16 -3.24 -4.03
CA ASN A 85 11.35 -3.92 -3.01
C ASN A 85 11.30 -5.41 -3.37
N ASN A 86 11.85 -6.26 -2.50
CA ASN A 86 11.96 -7.69 -2.76
C ASN A 86 10.63 -8.44 -2.55
N GLY A 87 9.62 -7.77 -1.97
CA GLY A 87 8.30 -8.35 -1.68
C GLY A 87 8.28 -9.32 -0.49
N ASP A 88 9.43 -9.54 0.16
CA ASP A 88 9.60 -10.44 1.31
C ASP A 88 9.81 -9.71 2.65
N GLY A 89 9.56 -8.40 2.65
CA GLY A 89 9.80 -7.53 3.80
C GLY A 89 11.14 -6.80 3.76
N THR A 90 11.96 -7.04 2.74
CA THR A 90 13.26 -6.37 2.55
C THR A 90 13.30 -5.52 1.28
N TRP A 91 14.23 -4.56 1.24
CA TRP A 91 14.56 -3.81 0.04
C TRP A 91 16.09 -3.73 -0.16
N THR A 92 16.51 -3.52 -1.41
CA THR A 92 17.93 -3.41 -1.77
C THR A 92 18.18 -2.29 -2.78
N LEU A 93 19.25 -1.52 -2.54
CA LEU A 93 19.93 -0.73 -3.57
C LEU A 93 21.27 -1.41 -3.85
N ALA A 94 21.52 -1.76 -5.11
CA ALA A 94 22.69 -2.55 -5.47
C ALA A 94 24.01 -1.81 -5.20
N ASP A 95 25.05 -2.57 -4.89
CA ASP A 95 26.42 -2.09 -4.79
C ASP A 95 26.85 -1.35 -6.07
N ASN A 96 27.68 -0.32 -5.92
CA ASN A 96 28.16 0.56 -6.99
C ASN A 96 27.05 1.35 -7.74
N THR A 97 25.83 1.45 -7.18
CA THR A 97 24.76 2.29 -7.76
C THR A 97 24.95 3.77 -7.43
N LEU A 98 25.43 4.07 -6.22
CA LEU A 98 25.73 5.42 -5.79
C LEU A 98 27.07 5.89 -6.37
N PRO A 99 27.27 7.20 -6.59
CA PRO A 99 28.58 7.74 -6.91
C PRO A 99 29.54 7.51 -5.73
N ALA A 100 30.80 7.23 -6.04
CA ALA A 100 31.83 7.10 -5.02
C ALA A 100 32.00 8.43 -4.26
N LEU A 101 31.98 8.35 -2.93
CA LEU A 101 32.34 9.45 -2.04
C LEU A 101 33.81 9.84 -2.30
N THR A 102 34.05 11.09 -2.71
CA THR A 102 35.38 11.66 -2.94
C THR A 102 35.95 12.33 -1.70
#